data_AF-A0A3C1UPK8-F1
#
_entry.id   AF-A0A3C1UPK8-F1
#
_cell.length_a   1.000
_cell.length_b   1.000
_cell.length_c   1.000
_cell.angle_alpha   90.00
_cell.angle_beta   90.00
_cell.angle_gamma   90.00
#
_symmetry.space_group_name_H-M   'P 1'
#
loop_
_entity.id
_entity.type
_entity.pdbx_description
1 polymer ?
#
loop_
_entity_poly.entity_id
_entity_poly.type
_entity_poly.pdbx_seq_one_letter_code
_entity_poly.pdbx_strand_id
1 'polypeptide(L)'
;VNNLGKKGGALLKPVTIDLLKFLGEDWAAYEAIYGSKTKLSDAQQKHIMDASRWVTNLSGSAADEEFQRYFDVDNLARFFAGQVLLSNFDGILFNGQNFLMTLEPDTHLIGFAPWDLDHSWGEFPLTGTLKQRIHASIHKPWIGKNFFVEKLFAIPSFKKRYLQEIQDQLDKHFIPEQLNADIDHIAGIIRPFVQKEPAPRPGKFEIAVNAEFVPQQDFDNPMDPNRPAHQIKRFINDRHESVRAQLAGEEEGVVITFDQ
;
A
#
# COMPACT_ATOMS: atom_id res chain seq x y z
N VAL A 1 13.69 -14.09 -2.67
CA VAL A 1 13.84 -15.53 -2.35
C VAL A 1 12.47 -16.08 -1.95
N ASN A 2 12.07 -17.26 -2.45
CA ASN A 2 10.75 -17.83 -2.14
C ASN A 2 10.82 -18.59 -0.81
N ASN A 3 10.53 -17.90 0.30
CA ASN A 3 10.59 -18.43 1.66
C ASN A 3 9.26 -19.04 2.15
N LEU A 4 8.29 -19.23 1.24
CA LEU A 4 7.01 -19.85 1.58
C LEU A 4 7.23 -21.27 2.11
N GLY A 5 6.70 -21.54 3.31
CA GLY A 5 6.81 -22.83 3.98
C GLY A 5 8.07 -23.04 4.82
N LYS A 6 9.02 -22.08 4.82
CA LYS A 6 10.21 -22.16 5.66
C LYS A 6 9.89 -21.75 7.11
N LYS A 7 10.28 -22.60 8.07
CA LYS A 7 10.13 -22.32 9.51
C LYS A 7 11.20 -21.33 9.98
N GLY A 8 10.92 -20.63 11.07
CA GLY A 8 11.87 -19.70 11.71
C GLY A 8 11.61 -18.23 11.41
N GLY A 9 10.83 -17.93 10.37
CA GLY A 9 10.37 -16.57 10.09
C GLY A 9 9.31 -16.10 11.08
N ALA A 10 8.94 -14.83 10.96
CA ALA A 10 7.87 -14.25 11.76
C ALA A 10 6.87 -13.46 10.92
N LEU A 11 5.64 -13.36 11.43
CA LEU A 11 4.58 -12.56 10.84
C LEU A 11 3.98 -11.66 11.92
N LEU A 12 3.87 -10.37 11.64
CA LEU A 12 3.32 -9.34 12.51
C LEU A 12 2.26 -8.56 11.74
N LYS A 13 1.23 -8.06 12.43
CA LYS A 13 0.20 -7.17 11.87
C LYS A 13 0.21 -5.86 12.66
N PRO A 14 1.11 -4.93 12.33
CA PRO A 14 1.17 -3.66 13.03
C PRO A 14 -0.07 -2.80 12.79
N VAL A 15 -0.44 -2.02 13.80
CA VAL A 15 -1.49 -0.99 13.71
C VAL A 15 -0.94 0.28 14.36
N THR A 16 -0.33 1.16 13.55
CA THR A 16 0.29 2.40 14.02
C THR A 16 0.71 3.32 12.87
N ILE A 17 0.60 4.63 13.07
CA ILE A 17 1.18 5.67 12.19
C ILE A 17 2.64 6.02 12.56
N ASP A 18 3.09 5.56 13.73
CA ASP A 18 4.45 5.70 14.28
C ASP A 18 5.25 4.39 14.10
N LEU A 19 5.08 3.72 12.95
CA LEU A 19 5.75 2.45 12.66
C LEU A 19 7.27 2.55 12.84
N LEU A 20 7.88 1.56 13.50
CA LEU A 20 9.33 1.50 13.78
C LEU A 20 9.88 2.74 14.50
N LYS A 21 9.04 3.47 15.24
CA LYS A 21 9.50 4.42 16.25
C LYS A 21 10.07 3.65 17.44
N PHE A 22 11.20 4.11 17.97
CA PHE A 22 11.85 3.49 19.10
C PHE A 22 11.08 3.76 20.39
N LEU A 23 10.68 2.69 21.09
CA LEU A 23 9.86 2.74 22.30
C LEU A 23 10.61 2.29 23.57
N GLY A 24 11.89 1.97 23.45
CA GLY A 24 12.70 1.40 24.54
C GLY A 24 13.26 0.03 24.18
N GLU A 25 13.95 -0.58 25.14
CA GLU A 25 14.62 -1.89 25.03
C GLU A 25 13.75 -3.04 25.58
N ASP A 26 12.50 -2.76 25.95
CA ASP A 26 11.55 -3.74 26.44
C ASP A 26 10.51 -4.06 25.35
N TRP A 27 10.46 -5.33 24.93
CA TRP A 27 9.52 -5.81 23.92
C TRP A 27 8.06 -5.58 24.32
N ALA A 28 7.75 -5.51 25.61
CA ALA A 28 6.40 -5.25 26.10
C ALA A 28 5.81 -3.93 25.55
N ALA A 29 6.66 -2.94 25.24
CA ALA A 29 6.23 -1.68 24.62
C ALA A 29 5.79 -1.82 23.15
N TYR A 30 6.22 -2.89 22.47
CA TYR A 30 5.98 -3.15 21.04
C TYR A 30 4.87 -4.20 20.83
N GLU A 31 4.71 -5.15 21.75
CA GLU A 31 3.91 -6.36 21.53
C GLU A 31 2.49 -6.10 21.02
N ALA A 32 1.74 -5.22 21.71
CA ALA A 32 0.38 -4.88 21.33
C ALA A 32 0.29 -4.13 19.99
N ILE A 33 1.27 -3.27 19.70
CA ILE A 33 1.32 -2.45 18.48
C ILE A 33 1.57 -3.33 17.25
N TYR A 34 2.53 -4.25 17.35
CA TYR A 34 2.96 -5.08 16.23
C TYR A 34 2.13 -6.35 16.07
N GLY A 35 1.45 -6.80 17.13
CA GLY A 35 0.43 -7.83 17.05
C GLY A 35 0.92 -9.13 16.40
N SER A 36 2.03 -9.68 16.90
CA SER A 36 2.68 -10.86 16.33
C SER A 36 1.71 -12.03 16.16
N LYS A 37 1.74 -12.67 14.99
CA LYS A 37 0.94 -13.87 14.65
C LYS A 37 1.71 -15.16 14.85
N THR A 38 3.02 -15.04 15.08
CA THR A 38 3.94 -16.13 15.42
C THR A 38 4.66 -15.81 16.72
N LYS A 39 5.13 -16.82 17.45
CA LYS A 39 6.02 -16.56 18.60
C LYS A 39 7.36 -16.03 18.09
N LEU A 40 7.77 -14.86 18.56
CA LEU A 40 9.08 -14.28 18.25
C LEU A 40 10.15 -14.82 19.20
N SER A 41 11.35 -15.07 18.69
CA SER A 41 12.54 -15.26 19.51
C SER A 41 13.08 -13.94 20.05
N ASP A 42 13.89 -13.99 21.11
CA ASP A 42 14.54 -12.80 21.68
C ASP A 42 15.42 -12.08 20.64
N ALA A 43 16.06 -12.82 19.74
CA ALA A 43 16.84 -12.26 18.65
C ALA A 43 15.98 -11.47 17.64
N GLN A 44 14.78 -11.97 17.33
CA GLN A 44 13.83 -11.28 16.44
C GLN A 44 13.24 -10.03 17.09
N GLN A 45 12.88 -10.12 18.38
CA GLN A 45 12.41 -8.96 19.14
C GLN A 45 13.49 -7.88 19.18
N LYS A 46 14.73 -8.28 19.52
CA LYS A 46 15.88 -7.37 19.52
C LYS A 46 16.13 -6.74 18.14
N HIS A 47 16.03 -7.52 17.06
CA HIS A 47 16.20 -7.02 15.70
C HIS A 47 15.20 -5.92 15.35
N ILE A 48 13.92 -6.08 15.72
CA ILE A 48 12.89 -5.06 15.52
C ILE A 48 13.17 -3.81 16.36
N MET A 49 13.61 -3.96 17.62
CA MET A 49 13.94 -2.83 18.48
C MET A 49 15.18 -2.06 17.97
N ASP A 50 16.21 -2.77 17.51
CA ASP A 50 17.40 -2.17 16.90
C ASP A 50 17.06 -1.44 15.60
N ALA A 51 16.22 -2.04 14.74
CA ALA A 51 15.71 -1.39 13.53
C ALA A 51 14.90 -0.13 13.89
N SER A 52 14.06 -0.18 14.93
CA SER A 52 13.26 0.96 15.39
C SER A 52 14.15 2.10 15.91
N ARG A 53 15.22 1.77 16.65
CA ARG A 53 16.24 2.72 17.08
C ARG A 53 16.93 3.38 15.90
N TRP A 54 17.33 2.59 14.91
CA TRP A 54 17.99 3.09 13.71
C TRP A 54 17.06 4.01 12.91
N VAL A 55 15.83 3.60 12.62
CA VAL A 55 14.83 4.44 11.93
C VAL A 55 14.62 5.76 12.69
N THR A 56 14.51 5.70 14.03
CA THR A 56 14.30 6.91 14.85
C THR A 56 15.43 7.91 14.70
N ASN A 57 16.67 7.43 14.70
CA ASN A 57 17.86 8.28 14.57
C ASN A 57 18.22 8.63 13.12
N LEU A 58 17.55 8.05 12.13
CA LEU A 58 17.80 8.34 10.72
C LEU A 58 17.50 9.82 10.39
N SER A 59 18.51 10.55 9.93
CA SER A 59 18.40 11.94 9.48
C SER A 59 18.85 12.08 8.03
N GLY A 60 17.88 12.17 7.11
CA GLY A 60 18.15 12.39 5.68
C GLY A 60 18.50 11.11 4.92
N SER A 61 19.75 10.65 5.02
CA SER A 61 20.26 9.49 4.26
C SER A 61 20.85 8.41 5.17
N ALA A 62 20.81 7.17 4.70
CA ALA A 62 21.53 6.05 5.31
C ALA A 62 22.57 5.50 4.33
N ALA A 63 23.64 4.90 4.88
CA ALA A 63 24.47 4.01 4.08
C ALA A 63 23.69 2.74 3.71
N ASP A 64 23.85 2.24 2.49
CA ASP A 64 23.11 1.08 1.99
C ASP A 64 23.32 -0.17 2.88
N GLU A 65 24.52 -0.35 3.41
CA GLU A 65 24.86 -1.45 4.32
C GLU A 65 24.05 -1.41 5.63
N GLU A 66 23.81 -0.22 6.19
CA GLU A 66 23.00 -0.07 7.41
C GLU A 66 21.53 -0.37 7.13
N PHE A 67 21.04 0.03 5.96
CA PHE A 67 19.67 -0.22 5.56
C PHE A 67 19.44 -1.72 5.29
N GLN A 68 20.35 -2.35 4.55
CA GLN A 68 20.35 -3.79 4.25
C GLN A 68 20.59 -4.66 5.48
N ARG A 69 21.13 -4.11 6.57
CA ARG A 69 21.22 -4.83 7.84
C ARG A 69 19.85 -5.13 8.44
N TYR A 70 18.87 -4.25 8.24
CA TYR A 70 17.56 -4.36 8.90
C TYR A 70 16.46 -4.85 7.96
N PHE A 71 16.50 -4.47 6.67
CA PHE A 71 15.39 -4.66 5.74
C PHE A 71 15.79 -5.46 4.50
N ASP A 72 14.82 -6.23 3.98
CA ASP A 72 14.85 -6.70 2.59
C ASP A 72 14.43 -5.53 1.69
N VAL A 73 15.43 -4.78 1.20
CA VAL A 73 15.22 -3.54 0.44
C VAL A 73 14.45 -3.78 -0.87
N ASP A 74 14.69 -4.92 -1.52
CA ASP A 74 14.00 -5.27 -2.77
C ASP A 74 12.52 -5.60 -2.53
N ASN A 75 12.24 -6.36 -1.46
CA ASN A 75 10.86 -6.59 -1.03
C ASN A 75 10.18 -5.26 -0.66
N LEU A 76 10.87 -4.40 0.09
CA LEU A 76 10.31 -3.13 0.56
C LEU A 76 9.96 -2.20 -0.62
N ALA A 77 10.88 -2.04 -1.58
CA ALA A 77 10.65 -1.24 -2.78
C ALA A 77 9.46 -1.77 -3.60
N ARG A 78 9.38 -3.09 -3.78
CA ARG A 78 8.28 -3.75 -4.52
C ARG A 78 6.94 -3.59 -3.81
N PHE A 79 6.93 -3.73 -2.49
CA PHE A 79 5.74 -3.56 -1.67
C PHE A 79 5.21 -2.13 -1.78
N PHE A 80 6.05 -1.11 -1.56
CA PHE A 80 5.64 0.28 -1.69
C PHE A 80 5.20 0.63 -3.11
N ALA A 81 5.90 0.13 -4.14
CA ALA A 81 5.47 0.33 -5.53
C ALA A 81 4.03 -0.19 -5.76
N GLY A 82 3.70 -1.37 -5.25
CA GLY A 82 2.34 -1.91 -5.32
C GLY A 82 1.31 -1.06 -4.57
N GLN A 83 1.61 -0.63 -3.33
CA GLN A 83 0.69 0.23 -2.56
C GLN A 83 0.41 1.57 -3.26
N VAL A 84 1.43 2.15 -3.91
CA VAL A 84 1.32 3.43 -4.62
C VAL A 84 0.57 3.29 -5.94
N LEU A 85 0.82 2.23 -6.72
CA LEU A 85 0.08 1.98 -7.96
C LEU A 85 -1.41 1.77 -7.69
N LEU A 86 -1.73 1.11 -6.58
CA LEU A 86 -3.11 0.88 -6.15
C LEU A 86 -3.76 2.09 -5.48
N SER A 87 -3.01 3.16 -5.20
CA SER A 87 -3.44 4.28 -4.34
C SER A 87 -4.09 3.78 -3.04
N ASN A 88 -3.45 2.82 -2.38
CA ASN A 88 -3.97 2.18 -1.17
C ASN A 88 -3.76 3.06 0.06
N PHE A 89 -4.72 3.94 0.33
CA PHE A 89 -4.71 4.83 1.48
C PHE A 89 -5.40 4.25 2.71
N ASP A 90 -6.14 3.15 2.59
CA ASP A 90 -6.53 2.37 3.77
C ASP A 90 -5.39 1.47 4.22
N GLY A 91 -4.23 2.07 4.52
CA GLY A 91 -3.11 1.31 5.05
C GLY A 91 -1.84 2.12 5.30
N ILE A 92 -0.69 1.55 4.94
CA ILE A 92 0.64 2.10 5.29
C ILE A 92 0.88 3.51 4.76
N LEU A 93 0.16 3.96 3.72
CA LEU A 93 0.32 5.30 3.15
C LEU A 93 -0.48 6.40 3.89
N PHE A 94 -1.34 6.06 4.87
CA PHE A 94 -2.09 7.05 5.62
C PHE A 94 -2.40 6.63 7.07
N ASN A 95 -3.28 5.65 7.29
CA ASN A 95 -3.80 5.35 8.63
C ASN A 95 -3.01 4.27 9.40
N GLY A 96 -1.95 3.71 8.79
CA GLY A 96 -1.02 2.82 9.48
C GLY A 96 -1.58 1.41 9.77
N GLN A 97 -2.53 0.95 8.96
CA GLN A 97 -3.14 -0.39 9.07
C GLN A 97 -2.96 -1.21 7.78
N ASN A 98 -3.57 -2.39 7.70
CA ASN A 98 -3.71 -3.17 6.46
C ASN A 98 -2.40 -3.44 5.71
N PHE A 99 -1.38 -3.84 6.46
CA PHE A 99 -0.19 -4.49 5.95
C PHE A 99 0.31 -5.51 6.97
N LEU A 100 1.19 -6.38 6.50
CA LEU A 100 1.91 -7.33 7.34
C LEU A 100 3.39 -6.99 7.31
N MET A 101 4.03 -7.15 8.46
CA MET A 101 5.49 -7.15 8.56
C MET A 101 5.96 -8.59 8.72
N THR A 102 7.01 -8.94 7.98
CA THR A 102 7.58 -10.30 7.95
C THR A 102 9.03 -10.24 8.37
N LEU A 103 9.52 -11.30 9.01
CA LEU A 103 10.95 -11.52 9.25
C LEU A 103 11.43 -12.73 8.47
N GLU A 104 12.51 -12.55 7.73
CA GLU A 104 13.19 -13.65 7.03
C GLU A 104 13.73 -14.67 8.05
N PRO A 105 13.53 -15.98 7.85
CA PRO A 105 13.90 -17.00 8.82
C PRO A 105 15.35 -17.05 9.32
N ASP A 106 16.34 -16.75 8.47
CA ASP A 106 17.76 -16.92 8.81
C ASP A 106 18.41 -15.57 9.15
N THR A 107 18.04 -14.54 8.42
CA THR A 107 18.66 -13.21 8.46
C THR A 107 17.85 -12.21 9.30
N HIS A 108 16.60 -12.54 9.61
CA HIS A 108 15.63 -11.66 10.28
C HIS A 108 15.34 -10.36 9.54
N LEU A 109 15.74 -10.23 8.27
CA LEU A 109 15.45 -9.05 7.48
C LEU A 109 13.95 -8.76 7.47
N ILE A 110 13.62 -7.51 7.76
CA ILE A 110 12.26 -7.01 7.80
C ILE A 110 11.77 -6.83 6.37
N GLY A 111 10.70 -7.53 6.03
CA GLY A 111 9.95 -7.36 4.79
C GLY A 111 8.49 -7.02 5.07
N PHE A 112 7.75 -6.71 4.01
CA PHE A 112 6.34 -6.33 4.06
C PHE A 112 5.52 -7.15 3.06
N ALA A 113 4.26 -7.36 3.41
CA ALA A 113 3.27 -7.99 2.55
C ALA A 113 1.93 -7.24 2.63
N PRO A 114 1.16 -7.18 1.54
CA PRO A 114 -0.17 -6.58 1.55
C PRO A 114 -1.15 -7.41 2.38
N TRP A 115 -2.13 -6.73 2.99
CA TRP A 115 -3.27 -7.33 3.68
C TRP A 115 -4.45 -6.36 3.56
N ASP A 116 -5.69 -6.84 3.43
CA ASP A 116 -6.88 -5.98 3.22
C ASP A 116 -6.70 -4.96 2.09
N LEU A 117 -6.92 -5.40 0.85
CA LEU A 117 -6.86 -4.54 -0.33
C LEU A 117 -8.25 -4.26 -0.91
N ASP A 118 -9.31 -4.34 -0.12
CA ASP A 118 -10.68 -4.03 -0.55
C ASP A 118 -10.86 -2.53 -0.86
N HIS A 119 -10.18 -1.66 -0.12
CA HIS A 119 -10.09 -0.21 -0.36
C HIS A 119 -8.94 0.22 -1.30
N SER A 120 -8.43 -0.73 -2.09
CA SER A 120 -7.42 -0.46 -3.12
C SER A 120 -8.03 0.09 -4.42
N TRP A 121 -7.23 0.21 -5.48
CA TRP A 121 -7.65 0.82 -6.75
C TRP A 121 -8.22 2.24 -6.59
N GLY A 122 -7.69 3.02 -5.65
CA GLY A 122 -8.19 4.35 -5.34
C GLY A 122 -9.59 4.38 -4.70
N GLU A 123 -10.08 3.26 -4.16
CA GLU A 123 -11.36 3.16 -3.45
C GLU A 123 -11.16 3.41 -1.94
N PHE A 124 -10.80 4.63 -1.55
CA PHE A 124 -10.82 5.00 -0.12
C PHE A 124 -11.41 6.42 0.07
N PRO A 125 -12.74 6.53 0.20
CA PRO A 125 -13.42 7.83 0.12
C PRO A 125 -13.26 8.69 1.37
N LEU A 126 -12.60 8.19 2.42
CA LEU A 126 -12.29 8.97 3.63
C LEU A 126 -11.17 10.01 3.43
N THR A 127 -10.45 9.98 2.32
CA THR A 127 -9.37 10.92 2.05
C THR A 127 -9.17 11.20 0.56
N GLY A 128 -8.95 12.48 0.24
CA GLY A 128 -8.86 12.97 -1.13
C GLY A 128 -10.15 12.77 -1.96
N THR A 129 -10.20 13.44 -3.10
CA THR A 129 -11.18 13.12 -4.16
C THR A 129 -10.67 11.97 -5.02
N LEU A 130 -11.55 11.30 -5.78
CA LEU A 130 -11.14 10.27 -6.74
C LEU A 130 -10.07 10.80 -7.71
N LYS A 131 -10.23 12.03 -8.22
CA LYS A 131 -9.24 12.68 -9.08
C LYS A 131 -7.88 12.81 -8.37
N GLN A 132 -7.86 13.26 -7.12
CA GLN A 132 -6.61 13.35 -6.37
C GLN A 132 -5.96 11.98 -6.14
N ARG A 133 -6.75 10.92 -5.89
CA ARG A 133 -6.24 9.55 -5.71
C ARG A 133 -5.71 8.93 -7.01
N ILE A 134 -6.30 9.25 -8.17
CA ILE A 134 -5.78 8.88 -9.49
C ILE A 134 -4.43 9.55 -9.74
N HIS A 135 -4.33 10.86 -9.49
CA HIS A 135 -3.10 11.62 -9.72
C HIS A 135 -2.17 11.66 -8.50
N ALA A 136 -2.34 10.79 -7.51
CA ALA A 136 -1.55 10.82 -6.28
C ALA A 136 -0.04 10.73 -6.58
N SER A 137 0.76 11.56 -5.93
CA SER A 137 2.20 11.68 -6.20
C SER A 137 2.93 10.37 -5.92
N ILE A 138 3.71 9.89 -6.90
CA ILE A 138 4.63 8.77 -6.67
C ILE A 138 5.89 9.19 -5.91
N HIS A 139 6.18 10.49 -5.80
CA HIS A 139 7.35 11.01 -5.10
C HIS A 139 7.09 11.31 -3.62
N LYS A 140 5.84 11.67 -3.29
CA LYS A 140 5.34 11.82 -1.91
C LYS A 140 3.99 11.10 -1.76
N PRO A 141 3.99 9.76 -1.72
CA PRO A 141 2.76 8.96 -1.80
C PRO A 141 1.99 8.78 -0.49
N TRP A 142 2.39 9.44 0.60
CA TRP A 142 1.71 9.32 1.88
C TRP A 142 0.90 10.58 2.20
N ILE A 143 -0.11 10.41 3.06
CA ILE A 143 -1.01 11.47 3.50
C ILE A 143 -0.64 11.88 4.93
N GLY A 144 -0.58 13.20 5.15
CA GLY A 144 -0.29 13.75 6.48
C GLY A 144 1.10 13.36 6.99
N LYS A 145 1.18 13.08 8.29
CA LYS A 145 2.41 12.61 8.95
C LYS A 145 2.45 11.09 8.93
N ASN A 146 3.58 10.54 8.52
CA ASN A 146 3.82 9.10 8.48
C ASN A 146 5.29 8.81 8.77
N PHE A 147 5.59 8.52 10.04
CA PHE A 147 6.95 8.55 10.56
C PHE A 147 7.93 7.68 9.78
N PHE A 148 7.57 6.41 9.55
CA PHE A 148 8.43 5.47 8.84
C PHE A 148 8.53 5.82 7.36
N VAL A 149 7.40 6.11 6.71
CA VAL A 149 7.37 6.34 5.26
C VAL A 149 8.13 7.61 4.90
N GLU A 150 7.98 8.69 5.67
CA GLU A 150 8.74 9.94 5.48
C GLU A 150 10.24 9.70 5.53
N LYS A 151 10.70 8.96 6.55
CA LYS A 151 12.12 8.62 6.75
C LYS A 151 12.65 7.71 5.65
N LEU A 152 11.89 6.68 5.28
CA LEU A 152 12.24 5.75 4.23
C LEU A 152 12.39 6.46 2.88
N PHE A 153 11.42 7.31 2.52
CA PHE A 153 11.47 8.09 1.29
C PHE A 153 12.50 9.23 1.35
N ALA A 154 13.10 9.55 2.48
CA ALA A 154 14.25 10.46 2.52
C ALA A 154 15.54 9.80 1.97
N ILE A 155 15.63 8.46 2.00
CA ILE A 155 16.81 7.71 1.55
C ILE A 155 16.89 7.70 0.01
N PRO A 156 17.96 8.27 -0.61
CA PRO A 156 18.05 8.37 -2.07
C PRO A 156 18.12 7.01 -2.78
N SER A 157 18.86 6.05 -2.22
CA SER A 157 19.00 4.70 -2.81
C SER A 157 17.68 3.94 -2.79
N PHE A 158 16.91 4.04 -1.70
CA PHE A 158 15.55 3.50 -1.64
C PHE A 158 14.65 4.14 -2.69
N LYS A 159 14.58 5.48 -2.76
CA LYS A 159 13.77 6.19 -3.76
C LYS A 159 14.08 5.73 -5.19
N LYS A 160 15.36 5.61 -5.53
CA LYS A 160 15.80 5.13 -6.85
C LYS A 160 15.29 3.71 -7.11
N ARG A 161 15.46 2.80 -6.15
CA ARG A 161 15.02 1.40 -6.29
C ARG A 161 13.50 1.27 -6.36
N TYR A 162 12.78 2.05 -5.56
CA TYR A 162 11.32 2.13 -5.56
C TYR A 162 10.76 2.63 -6.89
N LEU A 163 11.33 3.69 -7.49
CA LEU A 163 10.88 4.19 -8.80
C LEU A 163 11.16 3.18 -9.91
N GLN A 164 12.25 2.41 -9.81
CA GLN A 164 12.48 1.27 -10.71
C GLN A 164 11.41 0.19 -10.55
N GLU A 165 10.99 -0.14 -9.32
CA GLU A 165 9.88 -1.08 -9.10
C GLU A 165 8.53 -0.56 -9.61
N ILE A 166 8.26 0.75 -9.53
CA ILE A 166 7.06 1.34 -10.16
C ILE A 166 7.08 1.10 -11.67
N GLN A 167 8.19 1.41 -12.35
CA GLN A 167 8.37 1.19 -13.78
C GLN A 167 8.22 -0.31 -14.14
N ASP A 168 8.93 -1.17 -13.41
CA ASP A 168 8.89 -2.62 -13.62
C ASP A 168 7.47 -3.18 -13.48
N GLN A 169 6.72 -2.74 -12.47
CA GLN A 169 5.35 -3.19 -12.26
C GLN A 169 4.40 -2.63 -13.33
N LEU A 170 4.56 -1.38 -13.77
CA LEU A 170 3.80 -0.82 -14.89
C LEU A 170 4.03 -1.58 -16.20
N ASP A 171 5.24 -2.06 -16.44
CA ASP A 171 5.59 -2.74 -17.69
C ASP A 171 5.22 -4.23 -17.69
N LYS A 172 5.04 -4.84 -16.51
CA LYS A 172 4.86 -6.30 -16.38
C LYS A 172 3.53 -6.74 -15.78
N HIS A 173 2.93 -5.92 -14.91
CA HIS A 173 1.82 -6.35 -14.04
C HIS A 173 0.63 -5.39 -14.05
N PHE A 174 0.88 -4.08 -14.04
CA PHE A 174 -0.14 -3.04 -14.09
C PHE A 174 -0.42 -2.63 -15.54
N ILE A 175 -0.87 -3.60 -16.34
CA ILE A 175 -1.20 -3.44 -17.76
C ILE A 175 -2.71 -3.28 -17.88
N PRO A 176 -3.23 -2.10 -18.25
CA PRO A 176 -4.66 -1.81 -18.25
C PRO A 176 -5.48 -2.82 -19.04
N GLU A 177 -5.01 -3.23 -20.21
CA GLU A 177 -5.71 -4.20 -21.06
C GLU A 177 -5.84 -5.57 -20.37
N GLN A 178 -4.76 -6.05 -19.75
CA GLN A 178 -4.76 -7.33 -19.03
C GLN A 178 -5.63 -7.26 -17.77
N LEU A 179 -5.47 -6.20 -16.96
CA LEU A 179 -6.25 -6.03 -15.74
C LEU A 179 -7.75 -5.88 -16.04
N ASN A 180 -8.10 -5.15 -17.10
CA ASN A 180 -9.49 -5.00 -17.53
C ASN A 180 -10.08 -6.34 -17.99
N ALA A 181 -9.29 -7.17 -18.70
CA ALA A 181 -9.71 -8.52 -19.08
C ALA A 181 -9.88 -9.45 -17.88
N ASP A 182 -8.99 -9.36 -16.87
CA ASP A 182 -9.11 -10.12 -15.62
C ASP A 182 -10.38 -9.72 -14.86
N ILE A 183 -10.69 -8.41 -14.81
CA ILE A 183 -11.94 -7.89 -14.23
C ILE A 183 -13.15 -8.47 -14.98
N ASP A 184 -13.14 -8.48 -16.32
CA ASP A 184 -14.24 -9.05 -17.11
C ASP A 184 -14.43 -10.55 -16.86
N HIS A 185 -13.34 -11.29 -16.75
CA HIS A 185 -13.36 -12.71 -16.45
C HIS A 185 -13.98 -12.98 -15.07
N ILE A 186 -13.48 -12.31 -14.02
CA ILE A 186 -14.00 -12.44 -12.65
C ILE A 186 -15.45 -11.99 -12.59
N ALA A 187 -15.79 -10.86 -13.23
CA ALA A 187 -17.14 -10.34 -13.30
C ALA A 187 -18.10 -11.36 -13.94
N GLY A 188 -17.68 -12.02 -15.03
CA GLY A 188 -18.43 -13.11 -15.66
C GLY A 188 -18.77 -14.25 -14.70
N ILE A 189 -17.83 -14.65 -13.84
CA ILE A 189 -18.02 -15.71 -12.85
C ILE A 189 -19.00 -15.29 -11.75
N ILE A 190 -18.87 -14.07 -11.21
CA ILE A 190 -19.65 -13.66 -10.03
C ILE A 190 -21.00 -13.02 -10.37
N ARG A 191 -21.19 -12.48 -11.59
CA ARG A 191 -22.40 -11.76 -12.02
C ARG A 191 -23.70 -12.54 -11.74
N PRO A 192 -23.82 -13.86 -12.04
CA PRO A 192 -25.05 -14.60 -11.76
C PRO A 192 -25.43 -14.67 -10.28
N PHE A 193 -24.46 -14.53 -9.37
CA PHE A 193 -24.69 -14.48 -7.94
C PHE A 193 -25.05 -13.07 -7.49
N VAL A 194 -24.32 -12.06 -7.97
CA VAL A 194 -24.61 -10.64 -7.67
C VAL A 194 -26.00 -10.24 -8.15
N GLN A 195 -26.48 -10.78 -9.28
CA GLN A 195 -27.84 -10.52 -9.79
C GLN A 195 -28.96 -11.05 -8.87
N LYS A 196 -28.65 -11.92 -7.90
CA LYS A 196 -29.60 -12.41 -6.89
C LYS A 196 -29.65 -11.54 -5.63
N GLU A 197 -28.72 -10.59 -5.50
CA GLU A 197 -28.66 -9.66 -4.39
C GLU A 197 -29.73 -8.56 -4.51
N PRO A 198 -30.22 -7.99 -3.40
CA PRO A 198 -31.16 -6.88 -3.45
C PRO A 198 -30.56 -5.63 -4.10
N ALA A 199 -31.40 -4.85 -4.78
CA ALA A 199 -31.03 -3.52 -5.26
C ALA A 199 -30.49 -2.64 -4.10
N PRO A 200 -29.49 -1.78 -4.35
CA PRO A 200 -28.92 -1.42 -5.66
C PRO A 200 -27.71 -2.26 -6.10
N ARG A 201 -27.38 -3.37 -5.43
CA ARG A 201 -26.14 -4.13 -5.65
C ARG A 201 -25.91 -4.56 -7.12
N PRO A 202 -26.89 -5.14 -7.84
CA PRO A 202 -26.69 -5.52 -9.24
C PRO A 202 -26.35 -4.34 -10.15
N GLY A 203 -27.06 -3.20 -9.99
CA GLY A 203 -26.81 -2.00 -10.80
C GLY A 203 -25.43 -1.39 -10.51
N LYS A 204 -25.05 -1.30 -9.24
CA LYS A 204 -23.71 -0.82 -8.84
C LYS A 204 -22.60 -1.72 -9.38
N PHE A 205 -22.81 -3.03 -9.40
CA PHE A 205 -21.83 -3.97 -9.94
C PHE A 205 -21.58 -3.74 -11.43
N GLU A 206 -22.63 -3.58 -12.25
CA GLU A 206 -22.44 -3.33 -13.68
C GLU A 206 -21.77 -1.98 -13.94
N ILE A 207 -22.01 -0.96 -13.09
CA ILE A 207 -21.26 0.31 -13.15
C ILE A 207 -19.79 0.09 -12.80
N ALA A 208 -19.50 -0.62 -11.70
CA ALA A 208 -18.14 -0.78 -11.19
C ALA A 208 -17.19 -1.48 -12.18
N VAL A 209 -17.71 -2.43 -12.96
CA VAL A 209 -16.94 -3.20 -13.96
C VAL A 209 -16.98 -2.59 -15.36
N ASN A 210 -17.66 -1.45 -15.55
CA ASN A 210 -17.71 -0.77 -16.84
C ASN A 210 -16.40 -0.03 -17.13
N ALA A 211 -15.95 -0.07 -18.38
CA ALA A 211 -14.82 0.71 -18.85
C ALA A 211 -15.25 2.15 -19.23
N GLU A 212 -16.49 2.31 -19.69
CA GLU A 212 -17.06 3.61 -20.04
C GLU A 212 -17.48 4.37 -18.79
N PHE A 213 -17.29 5.69 -18.82
CA PHE A 213 -17.69 6.54 -17.71
C PHE A 213 -19.22 6.57 -17.59
N VAL A 214 -19.70 6.13 -16.43
CA VAL A 214 -21.10 6.28 -16.01
C VAL A 214 -21.20 7.46 -15.04
N PRO A 215 -21.91 8.54 -15.41
CA PRO A 215 -22.21 9.64 -14.49
C PRO A 215 -23.03 9.14 -13.29
N GLN A 216 -22.66 9.58 -12.09
CA GLN A 216 -23.34 9.24 -10.84
C GLN A 216 -23.54 10.52 -10.02
N GLN A 217 -24.53 10.53 -9.14
CA GLN A 217 -24.75 11.68 -8.26
C GLN A 217 -23.59 11.87 -7.29
N ASP A 218 -23.24 13.13 -7.04
CA ASP A 218 -22.37 13.50 -5.94
C ASP A 218 -22.99 13.06 -4.61
N PHE A 219 -22.14 12.75 -3.65
CA PHE A 219 -22.55 12.28 -2.33
C PHE A 219 -21.74 13.02 -1.27
N ASP A 220 -22.43 13.41 -0.20
CA ASP A 220 -21.80 14.18 0.88
C ASP A 220 -21.12 13.25 1.92
N ASN A 221 -21.64 12.03 2.08
CA ASN A 221 -21.16 11.10 3.10
C ASN A 221 -20.33 9.95 2.50
N PRO A 222 -18.99 9.93 2.68
CA PRO A 222 -18.13 8.85 2.18
C PRO A 222 -18.38 7.48 2.80
N MET A 223 -19.09 7.42 3.92
CA MET A 223 -19.46 6.16 4.59
C MET A 223 -20.88 5.69 4.25
N ASP A 224 -21.60 6.39 3.36
CA ASP A 224 -22.94 5.96 2.98
C ASP A 224 -22.88 4.62 2.21
N PRO A 225 -23.60 3.56 2.64
CA PRO A 225 -23.68 2.31 1.88
C PRO A 225 -24.27 2.49 0.47
N ASN A 226 -24.99 3.59 0.25
CA ASN A 226 -25.55 3.99 -1.03
C ASN A 226 -24.64 4.89 -1.86
N ARG A 227 -23.40 5.19 -1.42
CA ARG A 227 -22.42 5.96 -2.21
C ARG A 227 -22.22 5.42 -3.64
N PRO A 228 -21.90 6.25 -4.63
CA PRO A 228 -21.63 5.83 -6.01
C PRO A 228 -20.71 4.62 -6.10
N ALA A 229 -20.96 3.79 -7.12
CA ALA A 229 -20.11 2.67 -7.44
C ALA A 229 -18.74 3.18 -7.92
N HIS A 230 -17.68 2.62 -7.36
CA HIS A 230 -16.32 2.88 -7.81
C HIS A 230 -16.06 2.18 -9.14
N GLN A 231 -15.67 2.93 -10.17
CA GLN A 231 -15.43 2.42 -11.52
C GLN A 231 -13.97 1.96 -11.66
N ILE A 232 -13.71 0.69 -11.35
CA ILE A 232 -12.37 0.14 -11.15
C ILE A 232 -11.52 0.24 -12.43
N LYS A 233 -12.08 -0.12 -13.59
CA LYS A 233 -11.37 -0.06 -14.88
C LYS A 233 -10.92 1.36 -15.23
N ARG A 234 -11.77 2.35 -14.96
CA ARG A 234 -11.45 3.76 -15.19
C ARG A 234 -10.32 4.23 -14.29
N PHE A 235 -10.34 3.85 -13.01
CA PHE A 235 -9.20 4.13 -12.13
C PHE A 235 -7.91 3.52 -12.67
N ILE A 236 -7.93 2.25 -13.12
CA ILE A 236 -6.75 1.56 -13.64
C ILE A 236 -6.16 2.32 -14.84
N ASN A 237 -7.00 2.65 -15.81
CA ASN A 237 -6.56 3.36 -17.02
C ASN A 237 -6.00 4.74 -16.67
N ASP A 238 -6.75 5.56 -15.94
CA ASP A 238 -6.36 6.93 -15.60
C ASP A 238 -5.10 6.95 -14.71
N ARG A 239 -4.98 5.98 -13.78
CA ARG A 239 -3.82 5.84 -12.89
C ARG A 239 -2.57 5.42 -13.66
N HIS A 240 -2.71 4.49 -14.61
CA HIS A 240 -1.59 4.07 -15.46
C HIS A 240 -1.01 5.26 -16.24
N GLU A 241 -1.88 6.07 -16.85
CA GLU A 241 -1.49 7.29 -17.57
C GLU A 241 -0.80 8.30 -16.65
N SER A 242 -1.41 8.64 -15.52
CA SER A 242 -0.82 9.62 -14.59
C SER A 242 0.52 9.15 -14.03
N VAL A 243 0.68 7.87 -13.67
CA VAL A 243 1.97 7.39 -13.14
C VAL A 243 3.05 7.41 -14.22
N ARG A 244 2.74 7.08 -15.48
CA ARG A 244 3.69 7.21 -16.59
C ARG A 244 4.07 8.67 -16.83
N ALA A 245 3.12 9.59 -16.81
CA ALA A 245 3.39 11.03 -16.93
C ALA A 245 4.28 11.54 -15.78
N GLN A 246 4.06 11.06 -14.55
CA GLN A 246 4.93 11.38 -13.41
C GLN A 246 6.35 10.84 -13.56
N LEU A 247 6.51 9.59 -14.03
CA LEU A 247 7.84 9.03 -14.31
C LEU A 247 8.57 9.79 -15.43
N ALA A 248 7.85 10.31 -16.42
CA ALA A 248 8.38 11.11 -17.51
C ALA A 248 8.68 12.58 -17.10
N GLY A 249 8.25 13.01 -15.91
CA GLY A 249 8.37 14.40 -15.45
C GLY A 249 7.37 15.36 -16.11
N GLU A 250 6.29 14.83 -16.71
CA GLU A 250 5.21 15.58 -17.35
C GLU A 250 4.13 15.99 -16.33
N GLU A 251 4.00 15.24 -15.24
CA GLU A 251 3.14 15.55 -14.09
C GLU A 251 3.94 15.48 -12.78
N GLU A 252 3.69 16.39 -11.84
CA GLU A 252 4.27 16.32 -10.48
C GLU A 252 3.52 15.33 -9.57
N GLY A 253 2.28 15.02 -9.93
CA GLY A 253 1.31 14.34 -9.08
C GLY A 253 0.78 15.22 -7.94
N VAL A 254 -0.20 14.68 -7.21
CA VAL A 254 -0.93 15.37 -6.15
C VAL A 254 -0.49 14.84 -4.79
N VAL A 255 -0.05 15.74 -3.93
CA VAL A 255 0.14 15.44 -2.50
C VAL A 255 -1.20 15.64 -1.82
N ILE A 256 -1.82 14.55 -1.37
CA ILE A 256 -3.09 14.61 -0.65
C ILE A 256 -2.81 15.03 0.79
N THR A 257 -3.48 16.08 1.24
CA THR A 257 -3.45 16.54 2.63
C THR A 257 -4.71 16.06 3.36
N PHE A 258 -4.55 15.79 4.64
CA PHE A 258 -5.65 15.52 5.55
C PHE A 258 -5.44 16.45 6.74
N ASP A 259 -6.30 17.47 6.85
CA ASP A 259 -6.28 18.36 7.99
C ASP A 259 -6.90 17.60 9.16
N GLN A 260 -6.12 17.42 10.24
CA GLN A 260 -6.58 16.81 11.48
C GLN A 260 -7.39 17.80 12.32
#